data_AF-A0AA42AZE2-F1
#
_entry.id   AF-A0AA42AZE2-F1
#
_cell.length_a   1.000
_cell.length_b   1.000
_cell.length_c   1.000
_cell.angle_alpha   90.00
_cell.angle_beta   90.00
_cell.angle_gamma   90.00
#
_symmetry.space_group_name_H-M   'P 1'
#
loop_
_entity.id
_entity.type
_entity.pdbx_description
1 polymer ?
#
loop_
_entity_poly.entity_id
_entity_poly.type
_entity_poly.pdbx_seq_one_letter_code
_entity_poly.pdbx_strand_id
1 'polypeptide(L)' 'MKTRKVLSHTLLITELFQQLKFPIKPVDLKKRIESLIDREYLERDKNNPQIYNYLA' A
#
# COMPACT_ATOMS: atom_id res chain seq x y z
N MET A 1 3.51 -6.66 -1.69
CA MET A 1 2.21 -7.24 -1.31
C MET A 1 2.04 -8.69 -1.78
N LYS A 2 2.40 -9.09 -3.02
CA LYS A 2 2.29 -10.51 -3.44
C LYS A 2 3.05 -11.52 -2.55
N THR A 3 4.17 -11.11 -1.96
CA THR A 3 4.97 -11.92 -0.99
C THR A 3 4.57 -11.72 0.47
N ARG A 4 3.83 -10.65 0.81
CA ARG A 4 3.38 -10.32 2.17
C ARG A 4 1.90 -9.98 2.12
N LYS A 5 1.06 -10.92 2.56
CA LYS A 5 -0.41 -10.81 2.49
C LYS A 5 -0.99 -9.66 3.33
N VAL A 6 -0.25 -9.19 4.34
CA VAL A 6 -0.66 -8.10 5.23
C VAL A 6 0.52 -7.16 5.46
N LEU A 7 0.30 -5.85 5.39
CA LEU A 7 1.32 -4.85 5.69
C LEU A 7 0.70 -3.57 6.27
N SER A 8 1.42 -2.90 7.16
CA SER A 8 1.01 -1.56 7.63
C SER A 8 1.37 -0.47 6.61
N HIS A 9 0.67 0.66 6.68
CA HIS A 9 0.91 1.82 5.82
C HIS A 9 2.37 2.25 5.89
N THR A 10 2.91 2.46 7.09
CA THR A 10 4.29 2.90 7.29
C THR A 10 5.29 1.94 6.65
N LEU A 11 5.10 0.62 6.80
CA LEU A 11 5.99 -0.37 6.19
C LEU A 11 5.87 -0.39 4.66
N LEU A 12 4.65 -0.27 4.12
CA LEU A 12 4.43 -0.19 2.67
C LEU A 12 5.16 1.00 2.06
N ILE A 13 5.05 2.16 2.70
CA ILE A 13 5.68 3.40 2.26
C ILE A 13 7.20 3.26 2.31
N THR A 14 7.75 2.73 3.41
CA THR A 14 9.19 2.49 3.55
C THR A 14 9.71 1.52 2.49
N GLU A 15 9.03 0.40 2.23
CA GLU A 15 9.44 -0.55 1.18
C GLU A 15 9.36 0.09 -0.21
N LEU A 16 8.34 0.90 -0.48
CA LEU A 16 8.24 1.62 -1.75
C LEU A 16 9.40 2.60 -1.92
N PHE A 17 9.73 3.38 -0.89
CA PHE A 17 10.87 4.30 -0.95
C PHE A 17 12.21 3.58 -1.11
N GLN A 18 12.37 2.38 -0.54
CA GLN A 18 13.56 1.57 -0.76
C GLN A 18 13.66 1.02 -2.18
N GLN A 19 12.54 0.64 -2.79
CA GLN A 19 12.53 0.12 -4.16
C GLN A 19 12.62 1.23 -5.21
N LEU A 20 12.01 2.38 -4.95
CA LEU A 20 11.89 3.48 -5.90
C LEU A 20 13.07 4.43 -5.72
N LYS A 21 14.03 4.36 -6.64
CA LYS A 21 15.25 5.19 -6.64
C LYS A 21 15.01 6.63 -7.14
N PHE A 22 13.77 7.11 -7.15
CA PHE A 22 13.41 8.44 -7.62
C PHE A 22 12.51 9.16 -6.62
N PRO A 23 12.60 10.51 -6.53
CA PRO A 23 11.77 11.27 -5.61
C PRO A 23 10.30 11.21 -6.03
N ILE A 24 9.47 10.60 -5.18
CA ILE A 24 8.03 10.51 -5.36
C ILE A 24 7.35 11.39 -4.32
N LYS A 25 6.32 12.13 -4.75
CA LYS A 25 5.50 12.89 -3.82
C LYS A 25 4.56 11.91 -3.07
N PRO A 26 4.41 12.04 -1.75
CA PRO A 26 3.54 11.15 -0.97
C PRO A 26 2.06 11.20 -1.41
N VAL A 27 1.63 12.30 -2.05
CA VAL A 27 0.30 12.44 -2.66
C VAL A 27 0.07 11.40 -3.76
N ASP A 28 1.05 11.18 -4.63
CA ASP A 28 0.91 10.24 -5.75
C ASP A 28 0.85 8.79 -5.25
N LEU A 29 1.56 8.52 -4.14
CA LEU A 29 1.54 7.23 -3.49
C LEU A 29 0.18 6.89 -2.90
N LYS A 30 -0.43 7.85 -2.20
CA LYS A 30 -1.80 7.69 -1.66
C LYS A 30 -2.80 7.41 -2.77
N LYS A 31 -2.78 8.19 -3.86
CA LYS A 31 -3.64 7.96 -5.04
C LYS A 31 -3.45 6.57 -5.63
N ARG A 32 -2.21 6.07 -5.69
CA ARG A 32 -1.93 4.73 -6.22
C ARG A 32 -2.47 3.62 -5.31
N ILE A 33 -2.34 3.77 -3.99
CA ILE A 33 -2.91 2.83 -3.01
C ILE A 33 -4.43 2.82 -3.13
N GLU A 34 -5.08 3.99 -3.23
CA GLU A 34 -6.53 4.09 -3.44
C GLU A 34 -6.97 3.40 -4.73
N SER A 35 -6.27 3.63 -5.84
CA SER A 35 -6.55 2.92 -7.10
C SER A 35 -6.37 1.40 -7.01
N LEU A 36 -5.49 0.90 -6.13
CA LEU A 36 -5.33 -0.54 -5.91
C LEU A 36 -6.45 -1.12 -5.05
N ILE A 37 -7.01 -0.33 -4.13
CA ILE A 37 -8.18 -0.73 -3.33
C ILE A 37 -9.42 -0.76 -4.21
N ASP A 38 -9.64 0.27 -5.02
CA ASP A 38 -10.78 0.37 -5.96
C ASP A 38 -10.83 -0.80 -6.96
N ARG A 39 -9.66 -1.30 -7.37
CA ARG A 39 -9.51 -2.46 -8.25
C ARG A 39 -9.49 -3.80 -7.52
N GLU A 40 -9.86 -3.82 -6.24
CA GLU A 40 -9.92 -5.03 -5.39
C GLU A 40 -8.60 -5.80 -5.29
N TYR A 41 -7.45 -5.14 -5.48
CA TYR A 41 -6.12 -5.73 -5.25
C TYR A 41 -5.71 -5.64 -3.77
N LEU A 42 -6.21 -4.62 -3.07
CA LEU A 42 -5.93 -4.36 -1.66
C LEU A 42 -7.23 -4.08 -0.88
N GLU A 43 -7.28 -4.50 0.37
CA GLU A 43 -8.35 -4.15 1.31
C GLU A 43 -7.76 -3.46 2.55
N ARG A 44 -8.50 -2.53 3.16
CA ARG A 44 -8.16 -2.02 4.49
C ARG A 44 -8.72 -2.97 5.56
N ASP A 45 -7.94 -3.24 6.59
CA ASP A 45 -8.44 -4.05 7.70
C ASP A 45 -9.63 -3.37 8.40
N LYS A 46 -10.63 -4.17 8.79
CA LYS A 46 -11.86 -3.69 9.43
C LYS A 46 -11.62 -3.06 10.79
N ASN A 47 -10.58 -3.51 11.50
CA ASN A 47 -10.24 -3.02 12.84
C ASN A 47 -9.23 -1.88 12.78
N ASN A 48 -8.36 -1.87 11.77
CA ASN A 48 -7.33 -0.85 11.63
C ASN A 48 -7.13 -0.41 10.17
N PRO A 49 -7.57 0.80 9.78
CA PRO A 49 -7.42 1.30 8.41
C PRO A 49 -5.96 1.58 8.00
N GLN A 50 -5.00 1.50 8.94
CA GLN A 50 -3.57 1.57 8.62
C GLN A 50 -2.99 0.24 8.14
N ILE A 51 -3.75 -0.85 8.20
CA ILE A 51 -3.32 -2.18 7.73
C ILE A 51 -3.98 -2.45 6.38
N TYR A 52 -3.17 -2.92 5.43
CA TYR A 52 -3.61 -3.31 4.09
C TYR A 52 -3.42 -4.81 3.90
N ASN A 53 -4.47 -5.46 3.42
CA ASN A 53 -4.53 -6.86 3.07
C ASN A 53 -4.45 -7.01 1.55
N TYR A 54 -3.69 -7.97 1.06
CA TYR A 54 -3.60 -8.29 -0.37
C TYR A 54 -4.66 -9.34 -0.75
N LEU A 55 -5.47 -9.04 -1.76
CA LEU A 55 -6.62 -9.85 -2.16
C LEU A 55 -6.41 -10.69 -3.43
N ALA A 56 -5.42 -10.36 -4.27
CA ALA A 56 -5.18 -10.98 -5.57
C ALA A 56 -4.01 -12.01 -5.58
#